data_AF-A0A447R2U6-F1
#
_entry.id   AF-A0A447R2U6-F1
#
_cell.length_a   1.000
_cell.length_b   1.000
_cell.length_c   1.000
_cell.angle_alpha   90.00
_cell.angle_beta   90.00
_cell.angle_gamma   90.00
#
_symmetry.space_group_name_H-M   'P 1'
#
loop_
_entity.id
_entity.type
_entity.pdbx_description
1 polymer ?
#
loop_
_entity_poly.entity_id
_entity_poly.type
_entity_poly.pdbx_seq_one_letter_code
_entity_poly.pdbx_strand_id
1 'polypeptide(L)'
;MEIHTTTERMIQEYVPGKQVTLAHLIANPGKDLFKKLGLPDAVAAIGILTITPSEASIIACDIATKSGAVEIGFWIVSRAQWC
;
A
#
# COMPACT_ATOMS: atom_id res chain seq x y z
N MET A 1 30.61 -13.96 -39.18
CA MET A 1 29.25 -13.43 -39.43
C MET A 1 28.71 -13.07 -38.06
N GLU A 2 28.83 -11.81 -37.65
CA GLU A 2 28.34 -11.37 -36.35
C GLU A 2 26.81 -11.26 -36.40
N ILE A 3 26.13 -11.94 -35.48
CA ILE A 3 24.67 -11.89 -35.37
C ILE A 3 24.34 -10.58 -34.66
N HIS A 4 23.88 -9.58 -35.41
CA HIS A 4 23.29 -8.38 -34.82
C HIS A 4 21.93 -8.76 -34.24
N THR A 5 21.86 -8.97 -32.92
CA THR A 5 20.58 -9.09 -32.21
C THR A 5 19.91 -7.72 -32.18
N THR A 6 18.93 -7.51 -33.06
CA THR A 6 18.10 -6.30 -33.03
C THR A 6 17.32 -6.29 -31.72
N THR A 7 17.60 -5.31 -30.85
CA THR A 7 16.90 -5.14 -29.57
C THR A 7 15.47 -4.70 -29.85
N GLU A 8 14.47 -5.44 -29.37
CA GLU A 8 13.07 -5.00 -29.48
C GLU A 8 12.87 -3.75 -28.62
N ARG A 9 12.28 -2.71 -29.22
CA ARG A 9 11.88 -1.49 -28.53
C ARG A 9 10.37 -1.45 -28.42
N MET A 10 9.87 -1.21 -27.22
CA MET A 10 8.46 -1.04 -26.92
C MET A 10 8.27 0.24 -26.11
N ILE A 11 7.29 1.06 -26.50
CA ILE A 11 6.84 2.20 -25.69
C ILE A 11 5.84 1.65 -24.68
N GLN A 12 6.09 1.89 -23.39
CA GLN A 12 5.19 1.48 -22.32
C GLN A 12 4.73 2.72 -21.56
N GLU A 13 3.43 3.01 -21.66
CA GLU A 13 2.79 3.98 -20.81
C GLU A 13 2.30 3.29 -19.53
N TYR A 14 2.87 3.69 -18.41
CA TYR A 14 2.49 3.14 -17.12
C TYR A 14 1.19 3.79 -16.65
N VAL A 15 0.17 2.96 -16.44
CA VAL A 15 -1.09 3.36 -15.82
C VAL A 15 -1.30 2.50 -14.58
N PRO A 16 -1.56 3.10 -13.40
CA PRO A 16 -1.82 2.32 -12.21
C PRO A 16 -3.12 1.51 -12.37
N GLY A 17 -3.04 0.21 -12.12
CA GLY A 17 -4.21 -0.67 -12.06
C GLY A 17 -5.10 -0.37 -10.85
N LYS A 18 -6.27 -0.99 -10.80
CA LYS A 18 -7.19 -0.91 -9.65
C LYS A 18 -7.20 -2.26 -8.93
N GLN A 19 -6.45 -2.37 -7.84
CA GLN A 19 -6.25 -3.62 -7.13
C GLN A 19 -6.04 -3.41 -5.64
N VAL A 20 -6.56 -4.35 -4.84
CA VAL A 20 -6.12 -4.58 -3.46
C VAL A 20 -5.21 -5.80 -3.48
N THR A 21 -3.94 -5.60 -3.20
CA THR A 21 -2.91 -6.65 -3.28
C THR A 21 -2.74 -7.37 -1.95
N LEU A 22 -2.98 -6.67 -0.83
CA LEU A 22 -2.86 -7.22 0.51
C LEU A 22 -3.97 -6.65 1.40
N ALA A 23 -4.61 -7.53 2.17
CA ALA A 23 -5.51 -7.19 3.27
C ALA A 23 -5.25 -8.18 4.41
N HIS A 24 -4.52 -7.75 5.43
CA HIS A 24 -4.01 -8.63 6.48
C HIS A 24 -4.27 -8.06 7.87
N LEU A 25 -4.62 -8.94 8.82
CA LEU A 25 -4.86 -8.61 10.22
C LEU A 25 -3.82 -9.30 11.09
N ILE A 26 -3.16 -8.54 11.96
CA ILE A 26 -2.26 -9.05 12.99
C ILE A 26 -2.90 -8.76 14.34
N ALA A 27 -3.42 -9.80 15.00
CA ALA A 27 -4.20 -9.66 16.23
C ALA A 27 -3.37 -9.20 17.44
N ASN A 28 -2.11 -9.66 17.54
CA ASN A 28 -1.19 -9.32 18.63
C ASN A 28 0.20 -9.00 18.09
N PRO A 29 0.43 -7.77 17.60
CA PRO A 29 1.70 -7.36 17.03
C PRO A 29 2.73 -7.15 18.15
N GLY A 30 3.99 -7.50 17.90
CA GLY A 30 5.07 -7.25 18.85
C GLY A 30 5.24 -5.76 19.13
N LYS A 31 5.53 -5.38 20.38
CA LYS A 31 5.72 -3.98 20.79
C LYS A 31 6.79 -3.24 19.98
N ASP A 32 7.84 -3.95 19.56
CA ASP A 32 8.90 -3.39 18.70
C ASP A 32 8.38 -3.00 17.30
N LEU A 33 7.39 -3.74 16.77
CA LEU A 33 6.77 -3.43 15.48
C LEU A 33 5.98 -2.12 15.54
N PHE A 34 5.20 -1.89 16.61
CA PHE A 34 4.49 -0.62 16.81
C PHE A 34 5.44 0.58 16.81
N LYS A 35 6.55 0.46 17.55
CA LYS A 35 7.57 1.52 17.63
C LYS A 35 8.21 1.80 16.28
N LYS A 36 8.55 0.75 15.52
CA LYS A 36 9.13 0.89 14.17
C LYS A 36 8.14 1.51 13.17
N LEU A 37 6.85 1.25 13.34
CA LEU A 37 5.79 1.83 12.51
C LEU A 37 5.39 3.25 12.93
N GLY A 38 5.91 3.78 14.04
CA GLY A 38 5.53 5.09 14.57
C GLY A 38 4.12 5.14 15.16
N LEU A 39 3.56 3.99 15.54
CA LEU A 39 2.24 3.87 16.16
C LEU A 39 2.32 4.08 17.67
N PRO A 40 1.26 4.60 18.33
CA PRO A 40 1.22 4.75 19.78
C PRO A 40 1.35 3.40 20.51
N ASP A 41 1.93 3.40 21.71
CA ASP A 41 2.28 2.21 22.52
C ASP A 41 1.06 1.40 23.05
N ALA A 42 -0.14 1.63 22.52
CA ALA A 42 -1.32 0.82 22.81
C ALA A 42 -1.25 -0.49 22.00
N VAL A 43 -1.07 -1.62 22.69
CA VAL A 43 -1.09 -2.94 22.04
C VAL A 43 -2.52 -3.25 21.60
N ALA A 44 -2.79 -3.04 20.32
CA ALA A 44 -4.04 -3.37 19.66
C ALA A 44 -3.78 -4.29 18.45
N ALA A 45 -4.84 -4.87 17.89
CA ALA A 45 -4.73 -5.53 16.59
C ALA A 45 -4.45 -4.47 15.50
N ILE A 46 -3.66 -4.81 14.48
CA ILE A 46 -3.39 -3.93 13.33
C ILE A 46 -3.90 -4.55 12.03
N GLY A 47 -4.56 -3.73 11.21
CA GLY A 47 -4.90 -4.05 9.84
C GLY A 47 -3.92 -3.40 8.86
N ILE A 48 -3.42 -4.16 7.89
CA ILE A 48 -2.50 -3.67 6.85
C ILE A 48 -3.19 -3.86 5.50
N LEU A 49 -3.20 -2.80 4.69
CA LEU A 49 -3.76 -2.78 3.35
C LEU A 49 -2.72 -2.30 2.34
N THR A 50 -2.62 -2.97 1.20
CA THR A 50 -1.84 -2.51 0.05
C THR A 50 -2.77 -2.35 -1.14
N ILE A 51 -2.94 -1.11 -1.60
CA ILE A 51 -3.95 -0.72 -2.59
C ILE A 51 -3.28 0.05 -3.72
N THR A 52 -3.71 -0.20 -4.95
CA THR A 52 -3.36 0.57 -6.15
C THR A 52 -4.65 1.01 -6.82
N PRO A 53 -4.80 2.29 -7.24
CA PRO A 53 -3.85 3.40 -7.06
C PRO A 53 -3.77 3.88 -5.60
N SER A 54 -2.70 4.60 -5.24
CA SER A 54 -2.39 4.94 -3.84
C SER A 54 -3.44 5.85 -3.20
N GLU A 55 -4.13 6.67 -4.00
CA GLU A 55 -5.20 7.58 -3.61
C GLU A 55 -6.43 6.82 -3.09
N ALA A 56 -6.61 5.57 -3.52
CA ALA A 56 -7.68 4.72 -3.00
C ALA A 56 -7.46 4.32 -1.53
N SER A 57 -6.26 4.53 -0.97
CA SER A 57 -6.01 4.37 0.47
C SER A 57 -6.89 5.30 1.32
N ILE A 58 -7.20 6.51 0.84
CA ILE A 58 -8.08 7.46 1.53
C ILE A 58 -9.51 6.89 1.64
N ILE A 59 -10.00 6.32 0.53
CA ILE A 59 -11.33 5.70 0.47
C ILE A 59 -11.39 4.48 1.39
N ALA A 60 -10.34 3.66 1.41
CA ALA A 60 -10.27 2.51 2.29
C ALA A 60 -10.25 2.92 3.77
N CYS A 61 -9.54 3.99 4.13
CA CYS A 61 -9.54 4.53 5.49
C CYS A 61 -10.93 5.02 5.91
N ASP A 62 -11.63 5.74 5.03
CA ASP A 62 -13.00 6.21 5.31
C ASP A 62 -14.00 5.05 5.50
N ILE A 63 -13.93 4.02 4.66
CA ILE A 63 -14.76 2.82 4.82
C ILE A 63 -14.41 2.11 6.13
N ALA A 64 -13.13 1.99 6.48
CA ALA A 64 -12.70 1.31 7.70
C ALA A 64 -13.26 1.97 8.95
N THR A 65 -13.10 3.29 9.12
CA THR A 65 -13.60 4.04 10.29
C THR A 65 -15.12 4.04 10.39
N LYS A 66 -15.83 3.97 9.26
CA LYS A 66 -17.31 3.85 9.24
C LYS A 66 -17.81 2.43 9.51
N SER A 67 -16.98 1.41 9.28
CA SER A 67 -17.37 0.01 9.45
C SER A 67 -17.27 -0.48 10.90
N GLY A 68 -16.54 0.24 11.76
CA GLY A 68 -16.41 -0.12 13.17
C GLY A 68 -15.52 0.83 13.97
N ALA A 69 -15.29 0.49 15.24
CA ALA A 69 -14.42 1.25 16.13
C ALA A 69 -12.93 0.99 15.84
N VAL A 70 -12.45 1.53 14.72
CA VAL A 70 -11.04 1.46 14.31
C VAL A 70 -10.47 2.86 14.15
N GLU A 71 -9.21 3.02 14.53
CA GLU A 71 -8.45 4.26 14.31
C GLU A 71 -7.44 4.05 13.19
N ILE A 72 -7.19 5.12 12.44
CA ILE A 72 -6.19 5.05 11.37
C ILE A 72 -4.82 5.40 11.95
N GLY A 73 -3.90 4.43 11.88
CA GLY A 73 -2.52 4.63 12.30
C GLY A 73 -1.76 5.57 11.36
N PHE A 74 -1.69 5.21 10.08
CA PHE A 74 -1.18 6.08 9.02
C PHE A 74 -1.76 5.65 7.67
N TRP A 75 -1.75 6.54 6.70
CA TRP A 75 -2.03 6.24 5.29
C TRP A 75 -0.97 6.91 4.42
N ILE A 76 -0.64 6.28 3.29
CA ILE A 76 0.37 6.79 2.37
C ILE A 76 -0.28 7.00 1.02
N VAL A 77 -0.17 8.23 0.51
CA VAL A 77 -0.49 8.59 -0.87
C VAL A 77 0.81 8.98 -1.54
N SER A 78 1.25 8.20 -2.51
CA SER A 78 2.41 8.55 -3.32
C SER A 78 1.92 9.31 -4.54
N ARG A 79 2.46 10.50 -4.80
CA ARG A 79 2.31 11.10 -6.12
C ARG A 79 3.02 10.18 -7.11
N ALA A 80 2.27 9.50 -7.97
CA ALA A 80 2.84 8.81 -9.10
C ALA A 80 3.53 9.86 -9.99
N GLN A 81 4.85 9.78 -10.08
CA GLN A 81 5.64 10.63 -10.94
C GLN A 81 5.60 9.99 -12.33
N TRP A 82 4.99 10.71 -13.28
CA TRP A 82 5.07 10.35 -14.70
C TRP A 82 6.53 10.49 -15.15
N CYS A 83 7.06 9.48 -15.86
CA CYS A 83 8.30 9.64 -16.62
C CYS A 83 8.10 10.65 -17.76
#